data_AF-A0A9E7ESN0-F1
#
_entry.id   AF-A0A9E7ESN0-F1
#
_cell.length_a   1.000
_cell.length_b   1.000
_cell.length_c   1.000
_cell.angle_alpha   90.00
_cell.angle_beta   90.00
_cell.angle_gamma   90.00
#
_symmetry.space_group_name_H-M   'P 1'
#
loop_
_entity.id
_entity.type
_entity.pdbx_description
1 polymer ?
#
loop_
_entity_poly.entity_id
_entity_poly.type
_entity_poly.pdbx_seq_one_letter_code
_entity_poly.pdbx_strand_id
1 'polypeptide(L)'
;MALMALREQLDGLVNSMFLEGLLDDQFEQLQMLQDESSPGFIAELITLFCGDSERILAELTKLLDQAVVDYQKVDAFVHQLKGSSSSVGAQHVKLACVQFRQFCEEHNKEGCLGALNVVKHEYYLLRGKFDTMLQLVDVNPHTEEGQPEGQVASHVVQHLQDPYQQNGVKLYRMPETGGIWIL
;
A
#
# COMPACT_ATOMS: atom_id res chain seq x y z
N MET A 1 17.55 16.75 19.84
CA MET A 1 18.45 15.60 19.63
C MET A 1 17.69 14.33 19.25
N ALA A 2 16.67 13.90 19.99
CA ALA A 2 15.89 12.68 19.66
C ALA A 2 15.17 12.72 18.29
N LEU A 3 14.59 13.87 17.94
CA LEU A 3 13.82 14.03 16.68
C LEU A 3 14.69 13.92 15.42
N MET A 4 15.95 14.37 15.49
CA MET A 4 16.89 14.23 14.38
C MET A 4 17.37 12.78 14.21
N ALA A 5 17.59 12.07 15.32
CA ALA A 5 17.94 10.65 15.29
C ALA A 5 16.78 9.79 14.72
N LEU A 6 15.54 10.13 15.04
CA LEU A 6 14.36 9.47 14.49
C LEU A 6 14.22 9.71 12.99
N ARG A 7 14.48 10.94 12.54
CA ARG A 7 14.50 11.29 11.12
C ARG A 7 15.60 10.55 10.35
N GLU A 8 16.80 10.49 10.90
CA GLU A 8 17.92 9.75 10.31
C GLU A 8 17.63 8.25 10.20
N GLN A 9 16.98 7.66 11.22
CA GLN A 9 16.53 6.26 11.15
C GLN A 9 15.48 6.04 10.07
N LEU A 10 14.52 6.94 9.94
CA LEU A 10 13.49 6.89 8.90
C LEU A 10 14.11 6.97 7.50
N ASP A 11 14.97 7.96 7.27
CA ASP A 11 15.65 8.14 5.98
C ASP A 11 16.56 6.94 5.67
N GLY A 12 17.25 6.39 6.68
CA GLY A 12 18.06 5.17 6.54
C GLY A 12 17.24 3.93 6.17
N LEU A 13 16.06 3.75 6.78
CA LEU A 13 15.14 2.66 6.46
C LEU A 13 14.63 2.75 5.03
N VAL A 14 14.13 3.93 4.63
CA VAL A 14 13.61 4.16 3.27
C VAL A 14 14.70 3.93 2.22
N ASN A 15 15.91 4.44 2.46
CA ASN A 15 17.05 4.18 1.56
C ASN A 15 17.38 2.69 1.43
N SER A 16 17.30 1.93 2.54
CA SER A 16 17.48 0.47 2.49
C SER A 16 16.42 -0.19 1.60
N MET A 17 15.16 0.24 1.70
CA MET A 17 14.06 -0.29 0.90
C MET A 17 14.26 -0.07 -0.60
N PHE A 18 14.77 1.09 -1.01
CA PHE A 18 15.13 1.35 -2.40
C PHE A 18 16.31 0.49 -2.87
N LEU A 19 17.37 0.37 -2.06
CA LEU A 19 18.54 -0.47 -2.40
C LEU A 19 18.20 -1.96 -2.52
N GLU A 20 17.27 -2.44 -1.70
CA GLU A 20 16.74 -3.81 -1.76
C GLU A 20 15.76 -4.02 -2.92
N GLY A 21 15.37 -2.97 -3.65
CA GLY A 21 14.44 -3.03 -4.78
C GLY A 21 12.96 -3.11 -4.37
N LEU A 22 12.64 -2.96 -3.08
CA LEU A 22 11.28 -3.05 -2.57
C LEU A 22 10.41 -1.87 -3.00
N LEU A 23 11.03 -0.70 -3.14
CA LEU A 23 10.41 0.54 -3.59
C LEU A 23 10.99 0.99 -4.94
N ASP A 24 10.14 1.58 -5.78
CA ASP A 24 10.54 2.23 -7.04
C ASP A 24 10.26 3.74 -7.01
N ASP A 25 10.62 4.42 -8.11
CA ASP A 25 10.49 5.87 -8.30
C ASP A 25 9.06 6.41 -8.02
N GLN A 26 8.01 5.57 -8.05
CA GLN A 26 6.67 6.00 -7.68
C GLN A 26 6.59 6.34 -6.19
N PHE A 27 7.29 5.61 -5.33
CA PHE A 27 7.34 5.95 -3.90
C PHE A 27 8.10 7.25 -3.66
N GLU A 28 9.16 7.53 -4.44
CA GLU A 28 9.87 8.81 -4.39
C GLU A 28 8.95 9.97 -4.76
N GLN A 29 8.19 9.84 -5.86
CA GLN A 29 7.20 10.83 -6.27
C GLN A 29 6.15 11.08 -5.18
N LEU A 30 5.65 10.02 -4.51
CA LEU A 30 4.71 10.15 -3.42
C LEU A 30 5.32 10.93 -2.23
N GLN A 31 6.59 10.68 -1.90
CA GLN A 31 7.26 11.42 -0.83
C GLN A 31 7.38 12.92 -1.16
N MET A 32 7.59 13.27 -2.43
CA MET A 32 7.63 14.67 -2.87
C MET A 32 6.28 15.39 -2.76
N LEU A 33 5.17 14.64 -2.72
CA LEU A 33 3.83 15.21 -2.53
C LEU A 33 3.50 15.52 -1.07
N GLN A 34 4.20 14.92 -0.12
CA GLN A 34 3.99 15.19 1.30
C GLN A 34 4.63 16.54 1.67
N ASP A 35 3.82 17.44 2.24
CA ASP A 35 4.23 18.76 2.68
C ASP A 35 3.66 19.12 4.08
N GLU A 36 3.94 20.33 4.56
CA GLU A 36 3.44 20.81 5.86
C GLU A 36 1.90 20.88 5.93
N SER A 37 1.21 20.92 4.79
CA SER A 37 -0.25 20.95 4.70
C SER A 37 -0.89 19.55 4.67
N SER A 38 -0.08 18.50 4.51
CA SER A 38 -0.51 17.10 4.46
C SER A 38 0.38 16.18 5.31
N PRO A 39 0.61 16.50 6.60
CA PRO A 39 1.43 15.67 7.47
C PRO A 39 0.76 14.30 7.65
N GLY A 40 1.42 13.24 7.19
CA GLY A 40 0.90 11.86 7.30
C GLY A 40 0.39 11.25 6.00
N PHE A 41 0.40 11.97 4.87
CA PHE A 41 0.00 11.44 3.57
C PHE A 41 0.60 10.06 3.24
N ILE A 42 1.91 9.88 3.45
CA ILE A 42 2.59 8.60 3.21
C ILE A 42 2.09 7.51 4.16
N ALA A 43 1.88 7.84 5.43
CA ALA A 43 1.38 6.89 6.42
C ALA A 43 -0.04 6.41 6.07
N GLU A 44 -0.90 7.32 5.61
CA GLU A 44 -2.25 7.00 5.14
C GLU A 44 -2.22 6.09 3.90
N LEU A 45 -1.40 6.42 2.89
CA LEU A 45 -1.25 5.61 1.68
C LEU A 45 -0.79 4.19 1.99
N ILE A 46 0.20 4.05 2.88
CA ILE A 46 0.72 2.75 3.30
C ILE A 46 -0.32 1.94 4.03
N THR A 47 -1.03 2.58 4.97
CA THR A 47 -2.09 1.93 5.74
C THR A 47 -3.18 1.39 4.82
N LEU A 48 -3.58 2.20 3.83
CA LEU A 48 -4.60 1.82 2.86
C LEU A 48 -4.12 0.70 1.93
N PHE A 49 -2.91 0.81 1.36
CA PHE A 49 -2.30 -0.24 0.54
C PHE A 49 -2.26 -1.58 1.28
N CYS A 50 -1.85 -1.56 2.54
CA CYS A 50 -1.74 -2.80 3.29
C CYS A 50 -3.10 -3.41 3.62
N GLY A 51 -4.09 -2.60 3.99
CA GLY A 51 -5.46 -3.07 4.20
C GLY A 51 -6.06 -3.70 2.95
N ASP A 52 -5.88 -3.05 1.79
CA ASP A 52 -6.33 -3.58 0.50
C ASP A 52 -5.61 -4.89 0.14
N SER A 53 -4.30 -4.93 0.34
CA SER A 53 -3.47 -6.10 0.01
C SER A 53 -3.83 -7.32 0.86
N GLU A 54 -3.99 -7.18 2.17
CA GLU A 54 -4.43 -8.29 3.04
C GLU A 54 -5.76 -8.87 2.59
N ARG A 55 -6.74 -8.00 2.30
CA ARG A 55 -8.06 -8.41 1.80
C ARG A 55 -7.94 -9.18 0.48
N ILE A 56 -7.14 -8.68 -0.46
CA ILE A 56 -6.95 -9.33 -1.77
C ILE A 56 -6.23 -10.67 -1.62
N LEU A 57 -5.17 -10.76 -0.81
CA LEU A 57 -4.44 -11.99 -0.55
C LEU A 57 -5.30 -13.06 0.11
N ALA A 58 -6.20 -12.66 1.02
CA ALA A 58 -7.18 -13.55 1.63
C ALA A 58 -8.16 -14.12 0.58
N GLU A 59 -8.71 -13.27 -0.28
CA GLU A 59 -9.63 -13.70 -1.35
C GLU A 59 -8.93 -14.61 -2.38
N LEU A 60 -7.69 -14.28 -2.80
CA LEU A 60 -6.89 -15.13 -3.68
C LEU A 60 -6.64 -16.51 -3.06
N THR A 61 -6.30 -16.55 -1.77
CA THR A 61 -6.10 -17.81 -1.03
C THR A 61 -7.37 -18.65 -1.06
N LYS A 62 -8.52 -18.03 -0.77
CA LYS A 62 -9.82 -18.70 -0.77
C LYS A 62 -10.22 -19.22 -2.16
N LEU A 63 -9.94 -18.47 -3.22
CA LEU A 63 -10.27 -18.88 -4.59
C LEU A 63 -9.43 -20.07 -5.05
N LEU A 64 -8.13 -20.07 -4.73
CA LEU A 64 -7.21 -21.13 -5.13
C LEU A 64 -7.34 -22.41 -4.28
N ASP A 65 -7.91 -22.33 -3.08
CA ASP A 65 -8.20 -23.51 -2.26
C ASP A 65 -9.37 -24.36 -2.81
N GLN A 66 -10.21 -23.78 -3.68
CA GLN A 66 -11.37 -24.48 -4.25
C GLN A 66 -10.97 -25.61 -5.21
N ALA A 67 -11.79 -26.67 -5.26
CA ALA A 67 -11.58 -27.80 -6.17
C ALA A 67 -11.59 -27.36 -7.65
N VAL A 68 -12.50 -26.47 -8.01
CA VAL A 68 -12.58 -25.83 -9.34
C VAL A 68 -12.27 -24.35 -9.14
N VAL A 69 -11.25 -23.85 -9.83
CA VAL A 69 -10.78 -22.47 -9.70
C VAL A 69 -11.46 -21.58 -10.72
N ASP A 70 -12.02 -20.46 -10.26
CA ASP A 70 -12.47 -19.37 -11.12
C ASP A 70 -11.29 -18.45 -11.47
N TYR A 71 -10.60 -18.78 -12.58
CA TYR A 71 -9.41 -18.06 -13.02
C TYR A 71 -9.69 -16.61 -13.45
N GLN A 72 -10.90 -16.31 -13.91
CA GLN A 72 -11.27 -14.93 -14.25
C GLN A 72 -11.31 -14.07 -12.99
N LYS A 73 -11.87 -14.61 -11.90
CA LYS A 73 -11.90 -13.93 -10.62
C LYS A 73 -10.51 -13.83 -9.97
N VAL A 74 -9.68 -14.86 -10.10
CA VAL A 74 -8.27 -14.80 -9.66
C VAL A 74 -7.51 -13.71 -10.43
N ASP A 75 -7.61 -13.67 -11.76
CA ASP A 75 -6.97 -12.64 -12.59
C ASP A 75 -7.41 -11.22 -12.18
N ALA A 76 -8.71 -11.01 -11.93
CA ALA A 76 -9.22 -9.72 -11.48
C ALA A 76 -8.59 -9.26 -10.16
N PHE A 77 -8.44 -10.15 -9.18
CA PHE A 77 -7.78 -9.84 -7.91
C PHE A 77 -6.27 -9.61 -8.07
N VAL A 78 -5.58 -10.42 -8.88
CA VAL A 78 -4.16 -10.21 -9.20
C VAL A 78 -3.95 -8.87 -9.89
N HIS A 79 -4.82 -8.51 -10.83
CA HIS A 79 -4.79 -7.21 -11.50
C HIS A 79 -5.00 -6.05 -10.52
N GLN A 80 -5.95 -6.20 -9.59
CA GLN A 80 -6.19 -5.20 -8.55
C GLN A 80 -4.95 -5.01 -7.66
N LEU A 81 -4.34 -6.11 -7.20
CA LEU A 81 -3.15 -6.06 -6.36
C LEU A 81 -1.95 -5.46 -7.09
N LYS A 82 -1.78 -5.77 -8.39
CA LYS A 82 -0.79 -5.13 -9.24
C LYS A 82 -1.00 -3.61 -9.27
N GLY A 83 -2.24 -3.16 -9.49
CA GLY A 83 -2.59 -1.73 -9.53
C GLY A 83 -2.28 -1.02 -8.22
N SER A 84 -2.75 -1.59 -7.10
CA SER A 84 -2.49 -1.08 -5.74
C SER A 84 -0.99 -1.06 -5.41
N SER A 85 -0.24 -2.08 -5.82
CA SER A 85 1.23 -2.12 -5.63
C SER A 85 1.93 -1.06 -6.48
N SER A 86 1.44 -0.82 -7.70
CA SER A 86 2.03 0.16 -8.61
C SER A 86 1.80 1.59 -8.13
N SER A 87 0.64 1.86 -7.52
CA SER A 87 0.30 3.20 -7.03
C SER A 87 1.13 3.62 -5.82
N VAL A 88 1.62 2.68 -5.00
CA VAL A 88 2.51 2.97 -3.86
C VAL A 88 3.98 2.66 -4.13
N GLY A 89 4.35 2.30 -5.36
CA GLY A 89 5.73 1.93 -5.71
C GLY A 89 6.25 0.63 -5.10
N ALA A 90 5.37 -0.29 -4.70
CA ALA A 90 5.71 -1.63 -4.20
C ALA A 90 6.19 -2.54 -5.35
N GLN A 91 7.45 -2.37 -5.73
CA GLN A 91 8.04 -2.89 -6.96
C GLN A 91 8.01 -4.43 -7.06
N HIS A 92 8.51 -5.13 -6.05
CA HIS A 92 8.56 -6.60 -6.09
C HIS A 92 7.17 -7.23 -6.10
N VAL A 93 6.23 -6.70 -5.31
CA VAL A 93 4.83 -7.18 -5.28
C VAL A 93 4.18 -6.98 -6.66
N LYS A 94 4.38 -5.80 -7.28
CA LYS A 94 3.93 -5.50 -8.64
C LYS A 94 4.47 -6.51 -9.66
N LEU A 95 5.78 -6.80 -9.63
CA LEU A 95 6.41 -7.74 -10.57
C LEU A 95 5.93 -9.18 -10.35
N ALA A 96 5.77 -9.61 -9.11
CA ALA A 96 5.22 -10.93 -8.78
C ALA A 96 3.78 -11.08 -9.30
N CYS A 97 2.95 -10.03 -9.22
CA CYS A 97 1.60 -10.03 -9.80
C CYS A 97 1.61 -10.15 -11.34
N VAL A 98 2.59 -9.54 -12.03
CA VAL A 98 2.74 -9.68 -13.49
C VAL A 98 3.02 -11.13 -13.87
N GLN A 99 3.89 -11.81 -13.11
CA GLN A 99 4.18 -13.23 -13.34
C GLN A 99 2.98 -14.12 -13.02
N PHE A 100 2.28 -13.86 -11.91
CA PHE A 100 1.09 -14.61 -11.52
C PHE A 100 0.06 -14.64 -12.64
N ARG A 101 -0.22 -13.49 -13.25
CA ARG A 101 -1.20 -13.38 -14.35
C ARG A 101 -1.01 -14.39 -15.48
N GLN A 102 0.24 -14.75 -15.82
CA GLN A 102 0.52 -15.75 -16.85
C GLN A 102 -0.12 -17.12 -16.51
N PHE A 103 -0.01 -17.55 -15.26
CA PHE A 103 -0.62 -18.81 -14.80
C PHE A 103 -2.15 -18.75 -14.76
N CYS A 104 -2.74 -17.57 -14.55
CA CYS A 104 -4.19 -17.38 -14.66
C CYS A 104 -4.66 -17.61 -16.11
N GLU A 105 -3.94 -17.06 -17.09
CA GLU A 105 -4.24 -17.20 -18.52
C GLU A 105 -4.06 -18.64 -19.02
N GLU A 106 -3.09 -19.37 -18.46
CA GLU A 106 -2.85 -20.79 -18.74
C GLU A 106 -3.80 -21.74 -17.99
N HIS A 107 -4.68 -21.22 -17.11
CA HIS A 107 -5.52 -22.02 -16.22
C HIS A 107 -4.72 -23.04 -15.39
N ASN A 108 -3.53 -22.64 -14.94
CA ASN A 108 -2.59 -23.49 -14.22
C ASN A 108 -2.70 -23.29 -12.71
N LYS A 109 -3.48 -24.15 -12.03
CA LYS A 109 -3.71 -24.07 -10.57
C LYS A 109 -2.41 -24.12 -9.76
N GLU A 110 -1.51 -25.03 -10.10
CA GLU A 110 -0.25 -25.21 -9.36
C GLU A 110 0.66 -23.98 -9.54
N GLY A 111 0.76 -23.46 -10.76
CA GLY A 111 1.45 -22.20 -11.06
C GLY A 111 0.85 -21.02 -10.29
N CYS A 112 -0.47 -20.88 -10.26
CA CYS A 112 -1.15 -19.85 -9.47
C CYS A 112 -0.87 -19.97 -7.96
N LEU A 113 -0.84 -21.19 -7.40
CA LEU A 113 -0.50 -21.40 -5.99
C LEU A 113 0.95 -21.01 -5.68
N GLY A 114 1.88 -21.40 -6.55
CA GLY A 114 3.28 -21.00 -6.45
C GLY A 114 3.45 -19.47 -6.52
N ALA A 115 2.81 -18.84 -7.50
CA ALA A 115 2.83 -17.40 -7.67
C ALA A 115 2.18 -16.64 -6.50
N LEU A 116 1.08 -17.15 -5.94
CA LEU A 116 0.47 -16.57 -4.73
C LEU A 116 1.44 -16.60 -3.55
N ASN A 117 2.20 -17.68 -3.37
CA ASN A 117 3.21 -17.76 -2.30
C ASN A 117 4.32 -16.73 -2.49
N VAL A 118 4.78 -16.52 -3.73
CA VAL A 118 5.77 -15.47 -4.05
C VAL A 118 5.19 -14.09 -3.74
N VAL A 119 3.97 -13.78 -4.19
CA VAL A 119 3.33 -12.49 -3.91
C VAL A 119 3.19 -12.26 -2.39
N LYS A 120 2.76 -13.27 -1.63
CA LYS A 120 2.68 -13.18 -0.16
C LYS A 120 4.03 -12.89 0.46
N HIS A 121 5.08 -13.59 0.03
CA HIS A 121 6.44 -13.39 0.52
C HIS A 121 6.90 -11.94 0.32
N GLU A 122 6.82 -11.44 -0.92
CA GLU A 122 7.22 -10.07 -1.25
C GLU A 122 6.37 -9.02 -0.50
N TYR A 123 5.07 -9.28 -0.36
CA TYR A 123 4.17 -8.41 0.39
C TYR A 123 4.54 -8.34 1.87
N TYR A 124 4.73 -9.48 2.54
CA TYR A 124 5.03 -9.49 3.98
C TYR A 124 6.42 -8.95 4.30
N LEU A 125 7.40 -9.13 3.39
CA LEU A 125 8.71 -8.49 3.50
C LEU A 125 8.58 -6.95 3.47
N LEU A 126 7.84 -6.42 2.50
CA LEU A 126 7.58 -4.99 2.40
C LEU A 126 6.76 -4.46 3.59
N ARG A 127 5.70 -5.19 3.98
CA ARG A 127 4.81 -4.84 5.09
C ARG A 127 5.58 -4.69 6.40
N GLY A 128 6.52 -5.57 6.71
CA GLY A 128 7.34 -5.45 7.93
C GLY A 128 8.15 -4.15 8.00
N LYS A 129 8.66 -3.67 6.86
CA LYS A 129 9.38 -2.39 6.79
C LYS A 129 8.42 -1.20 6.87
N PHE A 130 7.25 -1.30 6.24
CA PHE A 130 6.18 -0.31 6.39
C PHE A 130 5.67 -0.20 7.84
N ASP A 131 5.50 -1.30 8.55
CA ASP A 131 5.12 -1.30 9.97
C ASP A 131 6.18 -0.59 10.82
N THR A 132 7.47 -0.87 10.56
CA THR A 132 8.57 -0.15 11.22
C THR A 132 8.51 1.35 10.92
N MET A 133 8.22 1.71 9.67
CA MET A 133 8.12 3.11 9.25
C MET A 133 6.96 3.84 9.95
N LEU A 134 5.79 3.22 10.02
CA LEU A 134 4.63 3.78 10.73
C LEU A 134 4.92 3.97 12.21
N GLN A 135 5.60 3.01 12.87
CA GLN A 135 6.02 3.15 14.26
C GLN A 135 6.99 4.32 14.47
N LEU A 136 7.95 4.53 13.58
CA LEU A 136 8.88 5.66 13.66
C LEU A 136 8.16 7.01 13.47
N VAL A 137 7.09 7.05 12.67
CA VAL A 137 6.25 8.25 12.49
C VAL A 137 5.34 8.49 13.70
N ASP A 138 4.75 7.44 14.28
CA ASP A 138 3.88 7.53 15.47
C ASP A 138 4.64 7.88 16.76
N VAL A 139 5.93 7.53 16.87
CA VAL A 139 6.82 7.93 17.98
C VAL A 139 7.22 9.42 17.91
N ASN A 140 6.75 10.14 16.90
CA ASN A 140 6.82 11.60 16.83
C ASN A 140 5.51 12.32 17.26
N PRO A 141 4.91 12.09 18.45
CA PRO A 141 3.81 12.92 18.90
C PRO A 141 4.33 14.01 19.86
N HIS A 142 3.89 15.25 19.63
CA HIS A 142 3.98 16.42 20.52
C HIS A 142 5.29 17.24 20.52
N THR A 143 5.35 18.23 19.63
CA THR A 143 5.75 19.58 20.10
C THR A 143 4.44 20.30 20.45
N GLU A 144 4.03 20.22 21.72
CA GLU A 144 2.98 21.08 22.27
C GLU A 144 3.52 22.51 22.35
N GLU A 145 2.89 23.45 21.65
CA GLU A 145 2.58 24.79 22.16
C GLU A 145 1.34 25.32 21.41
N GLY A 146 0.19 25.39 22.08
CA GLY A 146 -0.86 26.37 21.78
C GLY A 146 -2.26 25.92 21.31
N GLN A 147 -3.10 25.49 22.27
CA GLN A 147 -4.55 25.81 22.40
C GLN A 147 -5.63 25.06 21.56
N PRO A 148 -6.91 25.03 22.00
CA PRO A 148 -7.49 23.83 22.62
C PRO A 148 -8.74 23.28 21.91
N GLU A 149 -8.97 22.00 22.20
CA GLU A 149 -10.23 21.27 22.36
C GLU A 149 -11.41 21.52 21.41
N GLY A 150 -11.77 20.43 20.72
CA GLY A 150 -13.17 20.02 20.65
C GLY A 150 -13.86 20.22 19.31
N GLN A 151 -13.49 19.43 18.29
CA GLN A 151 -14.34 18.98 17.15
C GLN A 151 -13.44 18.43 16.04
N VAL A 152 -12.90 17.21 16.16
CA VAL A 152 -12.20 16.59 15.01
C VAL A 152 -12.66 15.16 14.77
N ALA A 153 -13.02 14.43 15.83
CA ALA A 153 -13.40 13.02 15.72
C ALA A 153 -14.73 12.71 15.01
N SER A 154 -15.54 13.73 14.65
CA SER A 154 -16.82 13.50 13.95
C SER A 154 -16.82 13.93 12.47
N HIS A 155 -15.79 14.63 11.98
CA HIS A 155 -15.81 15.19 10.62
C HIS A 155 -15.16 14.28 9.56
N VAL A 156 -14.36 13.31 10.01
CA VAL A 156 -13.61 12.42 9.10
C VAL A 156 -14.46 11.28 8.54
N VAL A 157 -15.60 10.95 9.18
CA VAL A 157 -16.46 9.82 8.77
C VAL A 157 -17.51 10.20 7.71
N GLN A 158 -17.56 11.46 7.25
CA GLN A 158 -18.56 11.90 6.27
C GLN A 158 -18.04 12.23 4.87
N HIS A 159 -16.74 12.12 4.59
CA HIS A 159 -16.18 12.43 3.25
C HIS A 159 -15.94 11.20 2.36
N LEU A 160 -16.63 10.09 2.60
CA LEU A 160 -16.48 8.82 1.86
C LEU A 160 -17.07 8.82 0.42
N GLN A 161 -17.09 9.97 -0.26
CA GLN A 161 -17.50 10.04 -1.67
C GLN A 161 -16.78 11.10 -2.53
N ASP A 162 -15.85 11.88 -1.99
CA ASP A 162 -15.16 12.93 -2.76
C ASP A 162 -13.64 12.69 -2.88
N PRO A 163 -13.05 12.91 -4.06
CA PRO A 163 -11.62 12.70 -4.30
C PRO A 163 -10.78 13.68 -3.48
N TYR A 164 -9.79 13.16 -2.75
CA TYR A 164 -8.74 14.00 -2.16
C TYR A 164 -7.87 14.52 -3.31
N GLN A 165 -7.91 15.83 -3.55
CA GLN A 165 -7.22 16.50 -4.65
C GLN A 165 -6.17 17.44 -4.06
N GLN A 166 -4.91 17.02 -4.05
CA GLN A 166 -3.78 17.83 -3.59
C GLN A 166 -2.70 17.82 -4.68
N ASN A 167 -2.25 19.02 -5.08
CA ASN A 167 -1.23 19.21 -6.13
C ASN A 167 -1.55 18.57 -7.50
N GLY A 168 -2.84 18.52 -7.88
CA GLY A 168 -3.27 17.99 -9.18
C GLY A 168 -3.39 16.47 -9.22
N VAL A 169 -2.97 15.77 -8.17
CA VAL A 169 -3.10 14.33 -8.01
C VAL A 169 -4.45 14.01 -7.38
N LYS A 170 -5.23 13.13 -8.00
CA LYS A 170 -6.54 12.70 -7.51
C LYS A 170 -6.46 11.26 -7.01
N LEU A 171 -6.70 11.09 -5.72
CA LEU A 171 -6.86 9.77 -5.10
C LEU A 171 -8.30 9.30 -5.25
N TYR A 172 -8.52 8.27 -6.07
CA TYR A 172 -9.83 7.66 -6.27
C TYR A 172 -9.88 6.28 -5.62
N ARG A 173 -10.86 6.07 -4.75
CA ARG A 173 -11.27 4.73 -4.32
C ARG A 173 -12.26 4.17 -5.35
N MET A 174 -11.88 3.08 -6.02
CA MET A 174 -12.77 2.38 -6.96
C MET A 174 -14.02 1.85 -6.22
N PRO A 175 -15.25 2.20 -6.65
CA PRO A 175 -16.48 1.75 -5.97
C PRO A 175 -16.67 0.23 -5.97
N GLU A 176 -16.21 -0.43 -7.04
CA GLU A 176 -16.45 -1.86 -7.29
C GLU A 176 -15.40 -2.77 -6.65
N THR A 177 -14.17 -2.26 -6.46
CA THR A 177 -13.03 -3.08 -6.03
C THR A 177 -12.39 -2.58 -4.73
N GLY A 178 -12.61 -1.32 -4.34
CA GLY A 178 -12.00 -0.71 -3.16
C GLY A 178 -10.55 -0.24 -3.34
N GLY A 179 -9.91 -0.54 -4.48
CA GLY A 179 -8.51 -0.16 -4.73
C GLY A 179 -8.31 1.34 -5.03
N ILE A 180 -7.13 1.86 -4.68
CA ILE A 180 -6.70 3.24 -4.93
C ILE A 180 -6.21 3.41 -6.37
N TRP A 181 -6.69 4.44 -7.05
CA TRP A 181 -6.13 4.97 -8.29
C TRP A 181 -5.59 6.38 -8.06
N ILE A 182 -4.38 6.63 -8.53
CA ILE A 182 -3.70 7.93 -8.46
C ILE A 182 -3.65 8.46 -9.90
N LEU A 183 -4.30 9.60 -10.15
CA LEU A 183 -4.29 10.28 -11.46
C LEU A 183 -3.63 11.64 -11.35
#